data_AF-A0A1F3DLJ0-F1
#
_entry.id   AF-A0A1F3DLJ0-F1
#
_cell.length_a   1.000
_cell.length_b   1.000
_cell.length_c   1.000
_cell.angle_alpha   90.00
_cell.angle_beta   90.00
_cell.angle_gamma   90.00
#
_symmetry.space_group_name_H-M   'P 1'
#
loop_
_entity.id
_entity.type
_entity.pdbx_description
1 polymer ?
#
loop_
_entity_poly.entity_id
_entity_poly.type
_entity_poly.pdbx_seq_one_letter_code
_entity_poly.pdbx_strand_id
1 'polypeptide(L)'
;MKNKGEVLASILLDFKDCYFFLHNTKEFNVVESIMNEGFVFESQLSHSTDRVNPNEPIEVTYFLFQRKDYGTYTIIIAIPKIIYEIYTSVSNEYDTGAEDIMTINDPIVSDNDELIYTISPRHILGYFNQKTLEFYQNRNWDPFFNNCQHRTPGRKIRKPGIK
;
A
#
# COMPACT_ATOMS: atom_id res chain seq x y z
N MET A 1 21.11 -11.83 -17.75
CA MET A 1 20.89 -10.41 -17.42
C MET A 1 19.51 -10.32 -16.79
N LYS A 2 19.40 -9.84 -15.54
CA LYS A 2 18.10 -9.80 -14.85
C LYS A 2 17.18 -8.77 -15.51
N ASN A 3 15.91 -9.10 -15.72
CA ASN A 3 14.91 -8.14 -16.17
C ASN A 3 14.47 -7.20 -15.04
N LYS A 4 13.71 -6.14 -15.34
CA LYS A 4 13.31 -5.12 -14.34
C LYS A 4 12.54 -5.72 -13.16
N GLY A 5 11.66 -6.69 -13.43
CA GLY A 5 10.87 -7.37 -12.40
C GLY A 5 11.74 -8.25 -11.51
N GLU A 6 12.72 -8.96 -12.08
CA GLU A 6 13.70 -9.73 -11.31
C GLU A 6 14.61 -8.85 -10.45
N VAL A 7 14.95 -7.64 -10.92
CA VAL A 7 15.70 -6.65 -10.12
C VAL A 7 14.85 -6.20 -8.94
N LEU A 8 13.61 -5.75 -9.18
CA LEU A 8 12.71 -5.31 -8.11
C LEU A 8 12.41 -6.45 -7.13
N ALA A 9 12.07 -7.65 -7.60
CA ALA A 9 11.83 -8.80 -6.73
C ALA A 9 13.04 -9.10 -5.83
N SER A 10 14.26 -9.03 -6.38
CA SER A 10 15.50 -9.20 -5.61
C SER A 10 15.66 -8.17 -4.50
N ILE A 11 15.28 -6.91 -4.74
CA ILE A 11 15.30 -5.85 -3.72
C ILE A 11 14.26 -6.13 -2.64
N LEU A 12 13.04 -6.52 -3.02
CA LEU A 12 11.96 -6.80 -2.06
C LEU A 12 12.27 -7.99 -1.14
N LEU A 13 13.07 -8.96 -1.60
CA LEU A 13 13.50 -10.10 -0.77
C LEU A 13 14.35 -9.68 0.45
N ASP A 14 15.01 -8.51 0.41
CA ASP A 14 15.77 -7.98 1.55
C ASP A 14 14.85 -7.50 2.69
N PHE A 15 13.60 -7.16 2.37
CA PHE A 15 12.58 -6.70 3.31
C PHE A 15 11.72 -7.88 3.75
N LYS A 16 12.32 -8.71 4.62
CA LYS A 16 11.75 -9.97 5.08
C LYS A 16 10.30 -9.81 5.56
N ASP A 17 9.52 -10.86 5.29
CA ASP A 17 8.19 -11.12 5.85
C ASP A 17 7.20 -9.95 5.79
N CYS A 18 7.15 -9.27 4.64
CA CYS A 18 6.14 -8.25 4.35
C CYS A 18 5.12 -8.75 3.32
N TYR A 19 3.92 -8.17 3.36
CA TYR A 19 3.05 -8.10 2.19
C TYR A 19 3.42 -6.87 1.38
N PHE A 20 3.63 -7.07 0.08
CA PHE A 20 4.00 -6.03 -0.86
C PHE A 20 2.84 -5.67 -1.77
N PHE A 21 2.58 -4.38 -1.90
CA PHE A 21 1.61 -3.83 -2.84
C PHE A 21 2.33 -2.81 -3.71
N LEU A 22 2.12 -2.91 -5.03
CA LEU A 22 2.78 -2.06 -6.00
C LEU A 22 1.77 -1.12 -6.66
N HIS A 23 2.17 0.13 -6.87
CA HIS A 23 1.39 1.15 -7.58
C HIS A 23 2.28 1.91 -8.55
N ASN A 24 1.84 2.08 -9.81
CA ASN A 24 2.59 2.84 -10.80
C ASN A 24 2.06 4.27 -10.92
N THR A 25 2.98 5.23 -10.96
CA THR A 25 2.69 6.64 -11.25
C THR A 25 3.69 7.23 -12.25
N LYS A 26 3.25 8.26 -12.98
CA LYS A 26 4.06 8.96 -14.00
C LYS A 26 4.87 10.09 -13.43
N GLU A 27 4.29 10.81 -12.48
CA GLU A 27 4.80 12.10 -12.05
C GLU A 27 5.56 11.98 -10.73
N PHE A 28 6.72 12.64 -10.66
CA PHE A 28 7.60 12.52 -9.50
C PHE A 28 7.06 13.28 -8.28
N ASN A 29 6.36 14.40 -8.47
CA ASN A 29 5.61 15.09 -7.41
C ASN A 29 4.60 14.14 -6.70
N VAL A 30 3.94 13.24 -7.44
CA VAL A 30 3.04 12.23 -6.85
C VAL A 30 3.84 11.22 -6.03
N VAL A 31 5.02 10.81 -6.50
CA VAL A 31 5.94 9.99 -5.70
C VAL A 31 6.31 10.69 -4.40
N GLU A 32 6.69 11.96 -4.47
CA GLU A 32 7.07 12.75 -3.29
C GLU A 32 5.92 12.90 -2.30
N SER A 33 4.70 13.20 -2.77
CA SER A 33 3.51 13.25 -1.92
C SER A 33 3.28 11.88 -1.25
N ILE A 34 3.31 10.78 -1.99
CA ILE A 34 3.07 9.44 -1.40
C ILE A 34 4.14 9.07 -0.36
N MET A 35 5.41 9.39 -0.62
CA MET A 35 6.52 9.10 0.30
C MET A 35 6.43 9.91 1.61
N ASN A 36 5.86 11.12 1.57
CA ASN A 36 5.81 12.02 2.72
C ASN A 36 4.47 12.01 3.46
N GLU A 37 3.37 11.87 2.73
CA GLU A 37 2.00 12.06 3.21
C GLU A 37 1.25 10.73 3.30
N GLY A 38 1.72 9.70 2.59
CA GLY A 38 1.10 8.38 2.55
C GLY A 38 0.33 8.11 1.26
N PHE A 39 -0.22 6.90 1.15
CA PHE A 39 -0.93 6.46 -0.06
C PHE A 39 -2.45 6.58 0.13
N VAL A 40 -3.07 7.48 -0.62
CA VAL A 40 -4.52 7.70 -0.62
C VAL A 40 -5.19 6.77 -1.63
N PHE A 41 -6.28 6.10 -1.24
CA PHE A 41 -7.02 5.20 -2.11
C PHE A 41 -8.51 5.18 -1.78
N GLU A 42 -9.33 4.84 -2.79
CA GLU A 42 -10.78 4.73 -2.68
C GLU A 42 -11.20 3.27 -2.51
N SER A 43 -12.15 3.04 -1.60
CA SER A 43 -12.79 1.76 -1.27
C SER A 43 -11.87 0.64 -0.81
N GLN A 44 -11.00 0.12 -1.67
CA GLN A 44 -10.13 -1.02 -1.40
C GLN A 44 -8.73 -0.77 -1.95
N LEU A 45 -7.72 -1.21 -1.20
CA LEU A 45 -6.33 -1.04 -1.59
C LEU A 45 -6.02 -1.74 -2.93
N SER A 46 -6.67 -2.86 -3.19
CA SER A 46 -6.57 -3.67 -4.41
C SER A 46 -7.08 -2.96 -5.67
N HIS A 47 -7.87 -1.89 -5.55
CA HIS A 47 -8.34 -1.13 -6.71
C HIS A 47 -7.22 -0.29 -7.34
N SER A 48 -6.28 0.17 -6.52
CA SER A 48 -5.20 1.06 -6.95
C SER A 48 -3.82 0.40 -6.89
N THR A 49 -3.73 -0.82 -6.37
CA THR A 49 -2.47 -1.54 -6.19
C THR A 49 -2.61 -3.00 -6.58
N ASP A 50 -1.49 -3.62 -6.96
CA ASP A 50 -1.40 -5.06 -7.16
C ASP A 50 -0.53 -5.66 -6.05
N ARG A 51 -1.05 -6.67 -5.35
CA ARG A 51 -0.27 -7.44 -4.37
C ARG A 51 0.66 -8.40 -5.09
N VAL A 52 1.91 -8.46 -4.67
CA VAL A 52 2.94 -9.33 -5.29
C VAL A 52 3.70 -10.14 -4.25
N ASN A 53 4.16 -11.32 -4.65
CA ASN A 53 5.08 -12.17 -3.91
C ASN A 53 6.48 -12.08 -4.53
N PRO A 54 7.50 -11.53 -3.83
CA PRO A 54 8.84 -11.42 -4.39
C PRO A 54 9.56 -12.78 -4.55
N ASN A 55 9.04 -13.84 -3.92
CA ASN A 55 9.49 -15.22 -4.19
C ASN A 55 9.03 -15.75 -5.56
N GLU A 56 8.10 -15.03 -6.20
CA GLU A 56 7.61 -15.31 -7.55
C GLU A 56 7.89 -14.09 -8.45
N PRO A 57 9.16 -13.89 -8.89
CA PRO A 57 9.55 -12.71 -9.67
C PRO A 57 8.74 -12.48 -10.96
N ILE A 58 8.06 -13.52 -11.45
CA ILE A 58 7.15 -13.44 -12.58
C ILE A 58 5.95 -12.53 -12.29
N GLU A 59 5.42 -12.52 -11.06
CA GLU A 59 4.32 -11.63 -10.65
C GLU A 59 4.76 -10.16 -10.71
N VAL A 60 5.95 -9.86 -10.18
CA VAL A 60 6.53 -8.51 -10.22
C VAL A 60 6.79 -8.08 -11.66
N THR A 61 7.31 -8.99 -12.49
CA THR A 61 7.54 -8.74 -13.92
C THR A 61 6.24 -8.45 -14.65
N TYR A 62 5.20 -9.24 -14.37
CA TYR A 62 3.88 -9.08 -14.95
C TYR A 62 3.24 -7.74 -14.57
N PHE A 63 3.31 -7.36 -13.29
CA PHE A 63 2.88 -6.04 -12.83
C PHE A 63 3.56 -4.92 -13.63
N LEU A 64 4.89 -4.92 -13.71
CA LEU A 64 5.64 -3.88 -14.41
C LEU A 64 5.29 -3.82 -15.90
N PHE A 65 4.98 -4.95 -16.52
CA PHE A 65 4.58 -5.01 -17.91
C PHE A 65 3.15 -4.50 -18.12
N GLN A 66 2.18 -4.98 -17.34
CA GLN A 66 0.77 -4.60 -17.48
C GLN A 66 0.52 -3.15 -17.12
N ARG A 67 1.23 -2.65 -16.10
CA ARG A 67 1.02 -1.30 -15.57
C ARG A 67 1.98 -0.28 -16.15
N LYS A 68 2.77 -0.64 -17.18
CA LYS A 68 3.78 0.26 -17.78
C LYS A 68 3.21 1.60 -18.26
N ASP A 69 1.97 1.60 -18.74
CA ASP A 69 1.32 2.79 -19.29
C ASP A 69 0.82 3.75 -18.20
N TYR A 70 0.76 3.29 -16.94
CA TYR A 70 0.45 4.11 -15.76
C TYR A 70 1.67 4.83 -15.20
N GLY A 71 2.89 4.52 -15.67
CA GLY A 71 4.08 5.31 -15.40
C GLY A 71 5.32 4.51 -15.05
N THR A 72 6.41 5.24 -14.89
CA THR A 72 7.76 4.67 -14.74
C THR A 72 8.27 4.64 -13.31
N TYR A 73 7.51 5.19 -12.37
CA TYR A 73 7.80 5.07 -10.95
C TYR A 73 6.85 4.05 -10.35
N THR A 74 7.41 3.05 -9.67
CA THR A 74 6.64 2.06 -8.92
C THR A 74 6.78 2.36 -7.44
N ILE A 75 5.71 2.85 -6.81
CA ILE A 75 5.58 2.91 -5.36
C ILE A 75 5.50 1.50 -4.82
N ILE A 76 6.19 1.28 -3.71
CA ILE A 76 6.23 0.01 -2.99
C ILE A 76 5.67 0.26 -1.59
N ILE A 77 4.51 -0.32 -1.31
CA ILE A 77 3.94 -0.39 0.03
C ILE A 77 4.36 -1.73 0.61
N ALA A 78 5.01 -1.73 1.77
CA ALA A 78 5.42 -2.95 2.46
C ALA A 78 4.90 -2.92 3.90
N ILE A 79 3.95 -3.81 4.18
CA ILE A 79 3.37 -3.98 5.51
C ILE A 79 3.87 -5.32 6.07
N PRO A 80 4.64 -5.32 7.17
CA PRO A 80 5.08 -6.56 7.81
C PRO A 80 3.90 -7.47 8.12
N LYS A 81 4.02 -8.78 7.85
CA LYS A 81 2.91 -9.74 7.99
C LYS A 81 2.30 -9.71 9.38
N ILE A 82 3.14 -9.65 10.42
CA ILE A 82 2.68 -9.55 11.82
C ILE A 82 1.81 -8.30 12.06
N ILE A 83 2.14 -7.17 11.45
CA ILE A 83 1.35 -5.94 11.55
C ILE A 83 0.04 -6.09 10.78
N TYR A 84 0.08 -6.69 9.59
CA TYR A 84 -1.12 -6.95 8.78
C TYR A 84 -2.08 -7.93 9.47
N GLU A 85 -1.54 -8.94 10.16
CA GLU A 85 -2.30 -9.88 11.00
C GLU A 85 -2.98 -9.18 12.16
N ILE A 86 -2.31 -8.22 12.82
CA ILE A 86 -2.94 -7.36 13.83
C ILE A 86 -4.12 -6.59 13.20
N TYR A 87 -3.92 -5.95 12.04
CA TYR A 87 -4.99 -5.19 11.39
C TYR A 87 -6.18 -6.07 11.02
N THR A 88 -5.92 -7.26 10.49
CA THR A 88 -6.95 -8.25 10.16
C THR A 88 -7.69 -8.72 11.40
N SER A 89 -6.98 -8.98 12.51
CA SER A 89 -7.59 -9.43 13.76
C SER A 89 -8.51 -8.37 14.37
N VAL A 90 -8.06 -7.11 14.37
CA VAL A 90 -8.86 -5.97 14.87
C VAL A 90 -10.05 -5.69 13.95
N SER A 91 -9.86 -5.78 12.63
CA SER A 91 -10.96 -5.68 11.65
C SER A 91 -12.06 -6.70 11.93
N ASN A 92 -11.69 -7.96 12.21
CA ASN A 92 -12.63 -9.01 12.59
C ASN A 92 -13.32 -8.75 13.94
N GLU A 93 -12.58 -8.27 14.95
CA GLU A 93 -13.14 -7.95 16.28
C GLU A 93 -14.19 -6.83 16.22
N TYR A 94 -13.95 -5.82 15.40
CA TYR A 94 -14.82 -4.64 15.27
C TYR A 94 -15.85 -4.77 14.14
N ASP A 95 -15.85 -5.88 13.39
CA ASP A 95 -16.70 -6.12 12.21
C ASP A 95 -16.62 -4.95 11.19
N THR A 96 -15.39 -4.52 10.86
CA THR A 96 -15.09 -3.42 9.93
C THR A 96 -14.06 -3.84 8.88
N GLY A 97 -13.87 -3.07 7.81
CA GLY A 97 -12.87 -3.37 6.78
C GLY A 97 -11.44 -3.24 7.29
N ALA A 98 -10.49 -3.95 6.69
CA ALA A 98 -9.07 -3.81 7.04
C ALA A 98 -8.55 -2.40 6.72
N GLU A 99 -9.11 -1.77 5.68
CA GLU A 99 -8.88 -0.39 5.26
C GLU A 99 -9.21 0.61 6.38
N ASP A 100 -10.31 0.40 7.11
CA ASP A 100 -10.69 1.23 8.27
C ASP A 100 -9.66 1.15 9.41
N ILE A 101 -8.98 0.01 9.53
CA ILE A 101 -7.94 -0.21 10.55
C ILE A 101 -6.60 0.38 10.09
N MET A 102 -6.27 0.22 8.81
CA MET A 102 -5.00 0.68 8.24
C MET A 102 -4.92 2.20 8.06
N THR A 103 -6.07 2.87 7.88
CA THR A 103 -6.11 4.30 7.59
C THR A 103 -5.67 5.17 8.76
N ILE A 104 -4.76 6.13 8.50
CA ILE A 104 -4.25 7.06 9.52
C ILE A 104 -5.19 8.24 9.81
N ASN A 105 -6.12 8.52 8.89
CA ASN A 105 -7.11 9.59 9.02
C ASN A 105 -8.51 8.99 9.06
N ASP A 106 -9.46 9.73 9.64
CA ASP A 106 -10.86 9.37 9.53
C ASP A 106 -11.28 9.34 8.05
N PRO A 107 -11.87 8.23 7.56
CA PRO A 107 -12.28 8.13 6.17
C PRO A 107 -13.27 9.24 5.81
N ILE A 108 -13.06 9.83 4.63
CA ILE A 108 -13.97 10.81 4.05
C ILE A 108 -14.70 10.17 2.86
N VAL A 109 -15.90 10.67 2.55
CA VAL A 109 -16.65 10.21 1.38
C VAL A 109 -16.19 11.01 0.16
N SER A 110 -15.85 10.32 -0.93
CA SER A 110 -15.51 10.91 -2.23
C SER A 110 -16.76 11.38 -2.97
N ASP A 111 -16.56 12.08 -4.09
CA ASP A 111 -17.65 12.50 -4.98
C ASP A 111 -18.42 11.30 -5.61
N ASN A 112 -17.85 10.09 -5.55
CA ASN A 112 -18.45 8.86 -6.03
C ASN A 112 -19.19 8.06 -4.92
N ASP A 113 -19.43 8.68 -3.76
CA ASP A 113 -20.00 8.03 -2.56
C ASP A 113 -19.14 6.86 -2.02
N GLU A 114 -17.84 6.85 -2.32
CA GLU A 114 -16.89 5.84 -1.84
C GLU A 114 -16.05 6.38 -0.67
N LEU A 115 -15.61 5.50 0.24
CA LEU A 115 -14.73 5.91 1.34
C LEU A 115 -13.28 6.06 0.85
N ILE A 116 -12.66 7.18 1.18
CA ILE A 116 -11.25 7.47 0.96
C ILE A 116 -10.46 7.12 2.22
N TYR A 117 -9.41 6.33 2.05
CA TYR A 117 -8.51 5.90 3.10
C TYR A 117 -7.09 6.39 2.82
N THR A 118 -6.25 6.44 3.86
CA THR A 118 -4.84 6.83 3.72
C THR A 118 -3.93 5.84 4.44
N ILE A 119 -3.10 5.12 3.69
CA ILE A 119 -2.00 4.33 4.27
C ILE A 119 -0.89 5.28 4.72
N SER A 120 -0.42 5.10 5.95
CA SER A 120 0.70 5.86 6.51
C SER A 120 1.94 5.86 5.62
N PRO A 121 2.68 6.98 5.51
CA PRO A 121 4.01 6.99 4.90
C PRO A 121 4.97 5.99 5.57
N ARG A 122 4.69 5.58 6.83
CA ARG A 122 5.45 4.56 7.56
C ARG A 122 5.31 3.14 7.00
N HIS A 123 4.28 2.89 6.19
CA HIS A 123 4.12 1.63 5.43
C HIS A 123 4.63 1.74 3.98
N ILE A 124 5.02 2.93 3.54
CA ILE A 124 5.57 3.15 2.20
C ILE A 124 7.06 2.85 2.24
N LEU A 125 7.47 1.70 1.71
CA LEU A 125 8.86 1.25 1.73
C LEU A 125 9.76 2.14 0.88
N GLY A 126 9.24 2.63 -0.24
CA GLY A 126 10.01 3.43 -1.17
C GLY A 126 9.40 3.44 -2.56
N TYR A 127 10.21 3.82 -3.53
CA TYR A 127 9.85 3.68 -4.94
C TYR A 127 11.00 3.08 -5.75
N PHE A 128 10.63 2.42 -6.84
CA PHE A 128 11.54 1.90 -7.84
C PHE A 128 11.41 2.72 -9.13
N ASN A 129 12.52 3.27 -9.61
CA ASN A 129 12.57 3.97 -10.89
C ASN A 129 12.82 2.95 -12.00
N GLN A 130 11.80 2.64 -12.80
CA GLN A 130 11.90 1.64 -13.86
C GLN A 130 12.83 2.05 -15.02
N LYS A 131 13.23 3.33 -15.12
CA LYS A 131 14.19 3.80 -16.13
C LYS A 131 15.63 3.60 -15.67
N THR A 132 15.94 3.96 -14.42
CA THR A 132 17.31 3.84 -13.87
C THR A 132 17.57 2.50 -13.18
N LEU A 133 16.50 1.74 -12.88
CA LEU A 133 16.52 0.50 -12.09
C LEU A 133 17.02 0.70 -10.65
N GLU A 134 16.91 1.92 -10.15
CA GLU A 134 17.30 2.26 -8.78
C GLU A 134 16.08 2.21 -7.86
N PHE A 135 16.31 1.72 -6.64
CA PHE A 135 15.37 1.76 -5.55
C PHE A 135 15.75 2.85 -4.56
N TYR A 136 14.76 3.63 -4.17
CA TYR A 136 14.89 4.73 -3.22
C TYR A 136 14.01 4.41 -2.02
N GLN A 137 14.66 4.02 -0.92
CA GLN A 137 13.96 3.70 0.32
C GLN A 137 13.42 4.96 0.99
N ASN A 138 12.19 4.88 1.49
CA ASN A 138 11.59 5.95 2.28
C ASN A 138 12.20 5.99 3.68
N ARG A 139 12.66 7.17 4.10
CA ARG A 139 13.20 7.37 5.46
C ARG A 139 12.12 7.28 6.54
N ASN A 140 10.86 7.46 6.16
CA ASN A 140 9.73 7.35 7.07
C ASN A 140 9.29 5.90 7.28
N TRP A 141 9.73 4.96 6.44
CA TRP A 141 9.31 3.56 6.55
C TRP A 141 9.71 2.96 7.90
N ASP A 142 8.75 2.36 8.59
CA ASP A 142 8.94 1.78 9.91
C ASP A 142 8.28 0.40 9.99
N PRO A 143 9.06 -0.70 10.08
CA PRO A 143 8.52 -2.05 10.17
C PRO A 143 7.79 -2.35 11.49
N PHE A 144 7.81 -1.45 12.46
CA PHE A 144 7.10 -1.61 13.73
C PHE A 144 5.85 -0.74 13.82
N PHE A 145 5.54 0.04 12.79
CA PHE A 145 4.39 0.93 12.82
C PHE A 145 3.07 0.14 12.86
N ASN A 146 2.31 0.36 13.94
CA ASN A 146 0.98 -0.22 14.14
C ASN A 146 -0.05 0.89 14.36
N ASN A 147 -0.92 1.10 13.38
CA ASN A 147 -1.94 2.16 13.44
C ASN A 147 -2.93 1.99 14.61
N CYS A 148 -3.18 0.75 15.07
CA CYS A 148 -4.06 0.48 16.21
C CYS A 148 -3.55 1.07 17.54
N GLN A 149 -2.26 1.44 17.63
CA GLN A 149 -1.70 2.12 18.80
C GLN A 149 -1.96 3.62 18.80
N HIS A 150 -2.37 4.18 17.67
CA HIS A 150 -2.56 5.62 17.47
C HIS A 150 -4.01 6.01 17.23
N ARG A 151 -4.83 5.07 16.73
CA ARG A 151 -6.25 5.29 16.46
C ARG A 151 -7.06 4.08 16.95
N THR A 152 -8.13 4.37 17.70
CA THR A 152 -9.14 3.35 18.01
C THR A 152 -10.00 3.13 16.76
N PRO A 153 -10.26 1.88 16.35
CA PRO A 153 -11.14 1.60 15.23
C PRO A 153 -12.52 2.23 15.43
N GLY A 154 -13.03 2.92 14.41
CA GLY A 154 -14.42 3.33 14.38
C GLY A 154 -15.31 2.08 14.37
N ARG A 155 -16.29 1.98 15.28
CA ARG A 155 -17.33 0.96 15.12
C ARG A 155 -18.11 1.25 13.84
N LYS A 156 -18.48 0.20 13.10
CA LYS A 156 -19.30 0.25 11.87
C LYS A 156 -20.33 1.39 11.93
N ILE A 157 -20.25 2.34 10.99
CA ILE A 157 -21.33 3.29 10.76
C ILE A 157 -22.52 2.47 10.23
N ARG A 158 -23.44 2.10 11.13
CA ARG A 158 -24.70 1.48 10.72
C ARG A 158 -25.44 2.50 9.88
N LYS A 159 -25.54 2.27 8.56
CA LYS A 159 -26.50 3.00 7.72
C LYS A 159 -27.86 2.89 8.42
N PRO A 160 -28.57 3.99 8.71
CA PRO A 160 -29.90 3.90 9.30
C PRO A 160 -30.76 3.07 8.34
N GLY A 161 -31.33 1.98 8.85
CA GLY A 161 -32.11 1.05 8.05
C GLY A 161 -33.22 1.81 7.32
N ILE A 162 -33.29 1.61 6.00
CA ILE A 162 -34.48 1.97 5.22
C ILE A 162 -35.61 1.11 5.81
N LYS A 163 -36.59 1.79 6.40
CA LYS A 163 -37.81 1.19 6.95
C LYS A 163 -38.64 0.53 5.86
#